data_AF-A0A946YFP8-F1
#
_entry.id   AF-A0A946YFP8-F1
#
_cell.length_a   1.000
_cell.length_b   1.000
_cell.length_c   1.000
_cell.angle_alpha   90.00
_cell.angle_beta   90.00
_cell.angle_gamma   90.00
#
_symmetry.space_group_name_H-M   'P 1'
#
loop_
_entity.id
_entity.type
_entity.pdbx_description
1 polymer ?
#
loop_
_entity_poly.entity_id
_entity_poly.type
_entity_poly.pdbx_seq_one_letter_code
_entity_poly.pdbx_strand_id
1 'polypeptide(L)'
;MNQKMSNKSTKLWGGRFTEATDEFVEQFNASVGFDKRLFKHDIQGSRAHAEMLAQIGILNSNDCEKLLKALDSIEAEIEAGGFEWKTELEDVHMNIEARLTELVGEAGKRIHTGRSRNDQVATDVRLYLRDAIDEIDQRLEALQQAILA
;
A
#
# COMPACT_ATOMS: atom_id res chain seq x y z
N MET A 1 -36.62 10.67 13.37
CA MET A 1 -35.18 10.62 13.76
C MET A 1 -34.55 9.49 12.94
N ASN A 2 -33.88 9.83 11.84
CA ASN A 2 -33.21 8.84 10.99
C ASN A 2 -31.80 8.62 11.54
N GLN A 3 -31.55 7.45 12.12
CA GLN A 3 -30.21 6.99 12.43
C GLN A 3 -29.47 6.72 11.11
N LYS A 4 -28.40 7.47 10.86
CA LYS A 4 -27.40 7.16 9.84
C LYS A 4 -26.76 5.81 10.21
N MET A 5 -26.96 4.79 9.37
CA MET A 5 -26.10 3.61 9.41
C MET A 5 -24.70 4.02 8.98
N SER A 6 -23.78 4.07 9.94
CA SER A 6 -22.35 4.16 9.72
C SER A 6 -21.92 2.86 9.06
N ASN A 7 -21.52 2.93 7.79
CA ASN A 7 -20.95 1.80 7.07
C ASN A 7 -19.51 1.63 7.56
N LYS A 8 -19.32 0.95 8.69
CA LYS A 8 -18.00 0.60 9.21
C LYS A 8 -17.32 -0.34 8.20
N SER A 9 -16.17 0.10 7.69
CA SER A 9 -15.24 -0.71 6.91
C SER A 9 -15.05 -2.08 7.57
N THR A 10 -15.42 -3.15 6.88
CA THR A 10 -15.19 -4.51 7.34
C THR A 10 -13.70 -4.80 7.25
N LYS A 11 -13.00 -4.77 8.39
CA LYS A 11 -11.57 -5.11 8.48
C LYS A 11 -11.31 -6.48 7.84
N LEU A 12 -10.16 -6.63 7.17
CA LEU A 12 -9.79 -7.85 6.43
C LEU A 12 -9.78 -9.13 7.30
N TRP A 13 -9.59 -9.03 8.62
CA TRP A 13 -9.67 -10.14 9.58
C TRP A 13 -10.87 -10.07 10.53
N GLY A 14 -11.74 -9.07 10.39
CA GLY A 14 -12.81 -8.76 11.34
C GLY A 14 -13.99 -9.73 11.32
N GLY A 15 -14.09 -10.61 10.31
CA GLY A 15 -15.26 -11.48 10.08
C GLY A 15 -15.57 -12.49 11.20
N ARG A 16 -14.71 -12.63 12.21
CA ARG A 16 -14.90 -13.52 13.38
C ARG A 16 -15.23 -12.81 14.69
N PHE A 17 -15.21 -11.48 14.74
CA PHE A 17 -15.42 -10.71 15.96
C PHE A 17 -16.78 -10.01 15.93
N THR A 18 -17.50 -10.07 17.05
CA THR A 18 -18.84 -9.46 17.21
C THR A 18 -18.79 -8.03 17.77
N GLU A 19 -17.65 -7.64 18.36
CA GLU A 19 -17.44 -6.35 18.99
C GLU A 19 -16.35 -5.55 18.27
N ALA A 20 -16.42 -4.23 18.35
CA ALA A 20 -15.40 -3.35 17.80
C ALA A 20 -14.10 -3.49 18.60
N THR A 21 -12.95 -3.40 17.92
CA THR A 21 -11.64 -3.35 18.57
C THR A 21 -11.53 -2.07 19.40
N ASP A 22 -10.93 -2.17 20.59
CA ASP A 22 -10.65 -1.01 21.45
C ASP A 22 -9.74 -0.02 20.71
N GLU A 23 -10.02 1.28 20.80
CA GLU A 23 -9.26 2.33 20.11
C GLU A 23 -7.76 2.30 20.43
N PHE A 24 -7.39 1.93 21.66
CA PHE A 24 -5.98 1.75 22.03
C PHE A 24 -5.32 0.61 21.26
N VAL A 25 -6.05 -0.50 21.08
CA VAL A 25 -5.54 -1.66 20.34
C VAL A 25 -5.42 -1.34 18.84
N GLU A 26 -6.32 -0.53 18.29
CA GLU A 26 -6.20 -0.06 16.91
C GLU A 26 -4.95 0.81 16.70
N GLN A 27 -4.72 1.77 17.59
CA GLN A 27 -3.51 2.61 17.54
C GLN A 27 -2.22 1.81 17.75
N PHE A 28 -2.25 0.82 18.65
CA PHE A 28 -1.09 -0.02 18.93
C PHE A 28 -0.70 -0.92 17.75
N ASN A 29 -1.70 -1.42 17.00
CA ASN A 29 -1.46 -2.29 15.85
C ASN A 29 -1.14 -1.53 14.57
N ALA A 30 -1.55 -0.26 14.45
CA ALA A 30 -1.33 0.52 13.24
C ALA A 30 0.17 0.78 12.99
N SER A 31 0.64 0.39 11.81
CA SER A 31 2.01 0.62 11.32
C SER A 31 2.12 1.81 10.36
N VAL A 32 1.00 2.36 9.87
CA VAL A 32 0.97 3.47 8.90
C VAL A 32 1.76 4.71 9.33
N GLY A 33 1.91 4.92 10.64
CA GLY A 33 2.73 5.99 11.19
C GLY A 33 4.19 5.95 10.72
N PHE A 34 4.73 4.77 10.44
CA PHE A 34 6.11 4.58 9.99
C PHE A 34 6.26 3.82 8.67
N ASP A 35 5.35 2.88 8.34
CA ASP A 35 5.48 2.06 7.14
C ASP A 35 5.00 2.76 5.86
N LYS A 36 4.29 3.90 5.96
CA LYS A 36 3.91 4.72 4.80
C LYS A 36 5.09 5.12 3.91
N ARG A 37 6.31 5.09 4.45
CA ARG A 37 7.56 5.28 3.68
C ARG A 37 7.77 4.23 2.58
N LEU A 38 7.13 3.07 2.70
CA LEU A 38 7.22 1.95 1.75
C LEU A 38 6.24 2.11 0.57
N PHE A 39 5.47 3.21 0.48
CA PHE A 39 4.42 3.35 -0.55
C PHE A 39 4.93 3.15 -1.97
N LYS A 40 6.13 3.66 -2.30
CA LYS A 40 6.71 3.49 -3.65
C LYS A 40 6.92 2.01 -3.99
N HIS A 41 7.41 1.25 -3.02
CA HIS A 41 7.68 -0.18 -3.17
C HIS A 41 6.39 -0.99 -3.22
N ASP A 42 5.40 -0.66 -2.39
CA ASP A 42 4.07 -1.30 -2.45
C ASP A 42 3.36 -1.05 -3.79
N ILE A 43 3.38 0.19 -4.28
CA ILE A 43 2.78 0.55 -5.58
C ILE A 43 3.54 -0.17 -6.71
N GLN A 44 4.87 -0.18 -6.69
CA GLN A 44 5.68 -0.92 -7.66
C GLN A 44 5.34 -2.41 -7.67
N GLY A 45 5.29 -3.05 -6.51
CA GLY A 45 4.90 -4.46 -6.37
C GLY A 45 3.46 -4.71 -6.83
N SER A 46 2.56 -3.77 -6.55
CA SER A 46 1.15 -3.86 -6.94
C SER A 46 0.92 -3.69 -8.45
N ARG A 47 1.74 -2.90 -9.15
CA ARG A 47 1.73 -2.84 -10.63
C ARG A 47 2.11 -4.20 -11.23
N ALA A 48 3.24 -4.76 -10.79
CA ALA A 48 3.70 -6.07 -11.25
C ALA A 48 2.69 -7.18 -10.95
N HIS A 49 2.05 -7.13 -9.77
CA HIS A 49 1.01 -8.09 -9.41
C HIS A 49 -0.26 -7.96 -10.26
N ALA A 50 -0.71 -6.73 -10.55
CA ALA A 50 -1.85 -6.50 -11.44
C ALA A 50 -1.60 -7.03 -12.86
N GLU A 51 -0.40 -6.81 -13.40
CA GLU A 51 0.03 -7.36 -14.70
C GLU A 51 0.05 -8.88 -14.69
N MET A 52 0.59 -9.49 -13.64
CA MET A 52 0.60 -10.95 -13.47
C MET A 52 -0.83 -11.51 -13.42
N LEU A 53 -1.73 -10.91 -12.63
CA LEU A 53 -3.14 -11.31 -12.55
C LEU A 53 -3.85 -11.23 -13.91
N ALA A 54 -3.52 -10.23 -14.73
CA ALA A 54 -4.03 -10.11 -16.08
C ALA A 54 -3.48 -11.21 -17.00
N GLN A 55 -2.18 -11.50 -16.90
CA GLN A 55 -1.52 -12.55 -17.67
C GLN A 55 -2.12 -13.95 -17.40
N ILE A 56 -2.52 -14.23 -16.16
CA ILE A 56 -3.16 -15.51 -15.79
C ILE A 56 -4.69 -15.50 -15.93
N GLY A 57 -5.27 -14.41 -16.44
CA GLY A 57 -6.69 -14.31 -16.75
C GLY A 57 -7.63 -14.07 -15.56
N ILE A 58 -7.10 -13.71 -14.38
CA ILE A 58 -7.92 -13.29 -13.23
C ILE A 58 -8.45 -11.88 -13.43
N LEU A 59 -7.65 -11.00 -14.05
CA LEU A 59 -8.06 -9.68 -14.50
C LEU A 59 -8.15 -9.66 -16.03
N ASN A 60 -9.12 -8.94 -16.58
CA ASN A 60 -9.11 -8.62 -18.01
C ASN A 60 -8.20 -7.40 -18.26
N SER A 61 -7.78 -7.20 -19.51
CA SER A 61 -6.84 -6.13 -19.88
C SER A 61 -7.33 -4.73 -19.51
N ASN A 62 -8.64 -4.48 -19.60
CA ASN A 62 -9.23 -3.18 -19.26
C ASN A 62 -9.21 -2.91 -17.75
N ASP A 63 -9.45 -3.93 -16.92
CA ASP A 63 -9.33 -3.81 -15.46
C ASP A 63 -7.87 -3.62 -15.03
N CYS A 64 -6.93 -4.31 -15.70
CA CYS A 64 -5.49 -4.13 -15.49
C CYS A 64 -5.06 -2.69 -15.82
N GLU A 65 -5.43 -2.17 -16.98
CA GLU A 65 -5.09 -0.79 -17.38
C GLU A 65 -5.66 0.25 -16.41
N LYS A 66 -6.90 0.06 -15.93
CA LYS A 66 -7.50 0.93 -14.91
C LYS A 66 -6.72 0.89 -13.60
N LEU A 67 -6.31 -0.29 -13.14
CA LEU A 67 -5.52 -0.44 -11.93
C LEU A 67 -4.16 0.25 -12.05
N LEU A 68 -3.45 0.08 -13.16
CA LEU A 68 -2.16 0.73 -13.39
C LEU A 68 -2.28 2.26 -13.36
N LYS A 69 -3.27 2.82 -14.08
CA LYS A 69 -3.53 4.27 -14.06
C LYS A 69 -3.93 4.79 -12.68
N ALA A 70 -4.70 4.01 -11.91
CA ALA A 70 -5.06 4.36 -10.55
C ALA A 70 -3.84 4.34 -9.62
N LEU A 71 -2.97 3.33 -9.74
CA LEU A 71 -1.69 3.27 -9.01
C LEU A 71 -0.80 4.47 -9.32
N ASP A 72 -0.70 4.88 -10.60
CA ASP A 72 0.03 6.10 -11.00
C ASP A 72 -0.55 7.37 -10.37
N SER A 73 -1.89 7.47 -10.34
CA SER A 73 -2.59 8.61 -9.73
C SER A 73 -2.36 8.67 -8.21
N ILE A 74 -2.40 7.51 -7.54
CA ILE A 74 -2.15 7.40 -6.11
C ILE A 74 -0.71 7.75 -5.76
N GLU A 75 0.26 7.27 -6.54
CA GLU A 75 1.67 7.62 -6.34
C GLU A 75 1.87 9.13 -6.44
N ALA A 76 1.33 9.77 -7.48
CA ALA A 76 1.39 11.23 -7.64
C ALA A 76 0.67 11.99 -6.52
N GLU A 77 -0.48 11.49 -6.04
CA GLU A 77 -1.23 12.05 -4.91
C GLU A 77 -0.40 12.04 -3.62
N ILE A 78 0.32 10.93 -3.35
CA ILE A 78 1.20 10.79 -2.19
C ILE A 78 2.41 11.72 -2.32
N GLU A 79 3.05 11.76 -3.49
CA GLU A 79 4.23 12.61 -3.72
C GLU A 79 3.91 14.11 -3.63
N ALA A 80 2.71 14.51 -4.05
CA ALA A 80 2.21 15.88 -3.90
C ALA A 80 1.81 16.23 -2.45
N GLY A 81 1.82 15.26 -1.53
CA GLY A 81 1.37 15.43 -0.14
C GLY A 81 -0.14 15.55 0.03
N GLY A 82 -0.92 15.19 -1.01
CA GLY A 82 -2.39 15.26 -0.99
C GLY A 82 -3.07 14.01 -0.45
N PHE A 83 -2.35 12.91 -0.28
CA PHE A 83 -2.90 11.64 0.18
C PHE A 83 -3.21 11.65 1.68
N GLU A 84 -4.47 11.44 2.04
CA GLU A 84 -4.92 11.35 3.43
C GLU A 84 -4.69 9.93 3.99
N TRP A 85 -3.62 9.76 4.77
CA TRP A 85 -3.33 8.52 5.47
C TRP A 85 -4.29 8.32 6.66
N LYS A 86 -4.94 7.16 6.69
CA LYS A 86 -5.94 6.77 7.69
C LYS A 86 -5.34 5.73 8.63
N THR A 87 -5.35 6.03 9.93
CA THR A 87 -4.84 5.10 10.97
C THR A 87 -5.77 3.91 11.14
N GLU A 88 -7.08 4.10 10.89
CA GLU A 88 -8.08 3.04 10.89
C GLU A 88 -7.91 2.02 9.75
N LEU A 89 -7.08 2.35 8.75
CA LEU A 89 -6.65 1.41 7.71
C LEU A 89 -5.34 0.71 8.09
N GLU A 90 -4.80 0.95 9.27
CA GLU A 90 -3.73 0.20 9.94
C GLU A 90 -2.33 0.29 9.28
N ASP A 91 -2.18 -0.09 8.01
CA ASP A 91 -0.90 -0.17 7.30
C ASP A 91 -0.91 0.59 5.96
N VAL A 92 0.28 0.76 5.36
CA VAL A 92 0.45 1.40 4.04
C VAL A 92 -0.37 0.72 2.95
N HIS A 93 -0.45 -0.61 2.99
CA HIS A 93 -1.04 -1.43 1.95
C HIS A 93 -2.56 -1.31 1.91
N MET A 94 -3.22 -1.35 3.07
CA MET A 94 -4.66 -1.17 3.23
C MET A 94 -5.09 0.25 2.87
N ASN A 95 -4.25 1.26 3.15
CA ASN A 95 -4.49 2.63 2.69
C ASN A 95 -4.52 2.71 1.15
N ILE A 96 -3.52 2.11 0.49
CA ILE A 96 -3.45 2.07 -0.98
C ILE A 96 -4.59 1.23 -1.58
N GLU A 97 -4.90 0.05 -1.02
CA GLU A 97 -5.99 -0.82 -1.46
C GLU A 97 -7.37 -0.18 -1.31
N ALA A 98 -7.59 0.55 -0.22
CA ALA A 98 -8.82 1.32 -0.03
C ALA A 98 -8.94 2.41 -1.09
N ARG A 99 -7.86 3.17 -1.34
CA ARG A 99 -7.84 4.22 -2.36
C ARG A 99 -8.04 3.66 -3.77
N LEU A 100 -7.43 2.51 -4.10
CA LEU A 100 -7.67 1.80 -5.36
C LEU A 100 -9.15 1.42 -5.50
N THR A 101 -9.76 0.91 -4.43
CA THR A 101 -11.18 0.54 -4.45
C THR A 101 -12.08 1.77 -4.66
N GLU A 102 -11.75 2.92 -4.08
CA GLU A 102 -12.45 4.19 -4.33
C GLU A 102 -12.36 4.62 -5.81
N LEU A 103 -11.19 4.46 -6.44
CA LEU A 103 -10.95 4.91 -7.81
C LEU A 103 -11.50 3.97 -8.89
N VAL A 104 -11.41 2.65 -8.68
CA VAL A 104 -11.71 1.64 -9.72
C VAL A 104 -12.71 0.56 -9.31
N GLY A 105 -13.32 0.67 -8.13
CA GLY A 105 -14.40 -0.20 -7.67
C GLY A 105 -13.99 -1.67 -7.55
N GLU A 106 -14.78 -2.57 -8.14
CA GLU A 106 -14.58 -4.02 -8.07
C GLU A 106 -13.24 -4.50 -8.67
N ALA A 107 -12.62 -3.74 -9.58
CA ALA A 107 -11.26 -4.04 -10.03
C ALA A 107 -10.24 -3.85 -8.88
N GLY A 108 -10.38 -2.79 -8.10
CA GLY A 108 -9.55 -2.49 -6.93
C GLY A 108 -9.60 -3.59 -5.87
N LYS A 109 -10.81 -4.12 -5.62
CA LYS A 109 -10.98 -5.25 -4.69
C LYS A 109 -10.30 -6.54 -5.14
N ARG A 110 -10.00 -6.73 -6.44
CA ARG A 110 -9.40 -7.97 -6.94
C ARG A 110 -7.88 -7.96 -6.90
N ILE A 111 -7.24 -6.83 -6.63
CA ILE A 111 -5.76 -6.72 -6.66
C ILE A 111 -5.07 -7.62 -5.62
N HIS A 112 -5.70 -7.97 -4.51
CA HIS A 112 -5.11 -8.85 -3.51
C HIS A 112 -5.28 -10.35 -3.82
N THR A 113 -5.90 -10.72 -4.95
CA THR A 113 -6.13 -12.14 -5.29
C THR A 113 -4.79 -12.88 -5.36
N GLY A 114 -4.67 -13.98 -4.61
CA GLY A 114 -3.46 -14.81 -4.61
C GLY A 114 -2.24 -14.19 -3.92
N ARG A 115 -2.41 -13.06 -3.21
CA ARG A 115 -1.33 -12.36 -2.48
C ARG A 115 -1.69 -12.28 -1.00
N SER A 116 -0.72 -12.50 -0.11
CA SER A 116 -0.90 -12.28 1.32
C SER A 116 -0.11 -11.05 1.78
N ARG A 117 -0.49 -10.48 2.92
CA ARG A 117 0.26 -9.34 3.46
C ARG A 117 1.70 -9.71 3.83
N ASN A 118 1.96 -10.97 4.18
CA ASN A 118 3.29 -11.46 4.57
C ASN A 118 4.29 -11.42 3.40
N ASP A 119 3.91 -11.91 2.23
CA ASP A 119 4.79 -11.88 1.04
C ASP A 119 4.90 -10.47 0.45
N GLN A 120 3.82 -9.69 0.51
CA GLN A 120 3.81 -8.30 0.07
C GLN A 120 4.80 -7.46 0.88
N VAL A 121 4.66 -7.41 2.22
CA VAL A 121 5.57 -6.62 3.06
C VAL A 121 7.02 -7.11 2.97
N ALA A 122 7.24 -8.43 2.84
CA ALA A 122 8.58 -8.99 2.67
C ALA A 122 9.22 -8.62 1.32
N THR A 123 8.40 -8.35 0.29
CA THR A 123 8.84 -7.83 -1.00
C THR A 123 9.16 -6.36 -0.90
N ASP A 124 8.26 -5.56 -0.33
CA ASP A 124 8.42 -4.11 -0.20
C ASP A 124 9.66 -3.75 0.61
N VAL A 125 9.89 -4.44 1.72
CA VAL A 125 11.08 -4.24 2.56
C VAL A 125 12.37 -4.57 1.80
N ARG A 126 12.38 -5.61 0.97
CA ARG A 126 13.57 -5.95 0.17
C ARG A 126 13.85 -4.92 -0.92
N LEU A 127 12.82 -4.42 -1.60
CA LEU A 127 12.98 -3.36 -2.58
C LEU A 127 13.44 -2.06 -1.91
N TYR A 128 12.85 -1.70 -0.77
CA TYR A 128 13.26 -0.55 0.03
C TYR A 128 14.72 -0.64 0.47
N LEU A 129 15.15 -1.80 0.99
CA LEU A 129 16.52 -1.99 1.43
C LEU A 129 17.51 -1.92 0.27
N ARG A 130 17.17 -2.44 -0.92
CA ARG A 130 18.01 -2.32 -2.10
C ARG A 130 18.25 -0.84 -2.46
N ASP A 131 17.19 -0.06 -2.57
CA ASP A 131 17.30 1.36 -2.94
C ASP A 131 18.03 2.16 -1.84
N ALA A 132 17.82 1.82 -0.57
CA ALA A 132 18.53 2.44 0.56
C ALA A 132 20.03 2.12 0.57
N ILE A 133 20.44 0.90 0.17
CA ILE A 133 21.84 0.52 0.03
C ILE A 133 22.51 1.36 -1.06
N ASP A 134 21.86 1.49 -2.23
CA ASP A 134 22.38 2.29 -3.35
C ASP A 134 22.60 3.76 -2.93
N GLU A 135 21.68 4.33 -2.14
CA GLU A 135 21.82 5.68 -1.60
C GLU A 135 22.98 5.80 -0.58
N ILE A 136 23.11 4.82 0.32
CA ILE A 136 24.17 4.81 1.33
C ILE A 136 25.54 4.71 0.67
N ASP A 137 25.71 3.86 -0.35
CA ASP A 137 26.96 3.69 -1.06
C ASP A 137 27.41 5.00 -1.74
N GLN A 138 26.49 5.72 -2.38
CA GLN A 138 26.79 7.04 -2.97
C GLN A 138 27.23 8.06 -1.91
N ARG A 139 26.56 8.07 -0.74
CA ARG A 139 26.91 8.97 0.37
C ARG A 139 28.26 8.62 0.97
N LEU A 140 28.59 7.34 1.09
CA LEU A 140 29.88 6.86 1.56
C LEU A 140 31.00 7.25 0.60
N GLU A 141 30.78 7.11 -0.71
CA GLU A 141 31.74 7.56 -1.71
C GLU A 141 31.98 9.08 -1.64
N ALA A 142 30.92 9.87 -1.55
CA ALA A 142 31.03 11.33 -1.40
C ALA A 142 31.84 11.73 -0.16
N LEU A 143 31.63 11.04 0.97
CA LEU A 143 32.40 11.26 2.19
C LEU A 143 33.88 10.89 2.01
N GLN A 144 34.18 9.76 1.37
CA GLN A 144 35.56 9.34 1.09
C GLN A 144 36.29 10.38 0.22
N GLN A 145 35.64 10.89 -0.83
CA GLN A 145 36.20 11.92 -1.69
C GLN A 145 36.47 13.22 -0.93
N ALA A 146 35.55 13.65 -0.05
CA ALA A 146 35.73 14.85 0.75
C ALA A 146 36.88 14.76 1.76
N ILE A 147 37.22 13.56 2.23
CA ILE A 147 38.35 13.32 3.15
C ILE A 147 39.70 13.27 2.41
N LEU A 148 39.72 12.75 1.17
CA LEU A 148 40.94 12.61 0.37
C LEU A 148 41.38 13.91 -0.33
N ALA A 149 40.48 14.88 -0.49
CA ALA A 149 40.74 16.20 -1.08
C ALA A 149 41.50 17.13 -0.14
#